data_AF-A0A4R6V8X3-F1
#
_entry.id   AF-A0A4R6V8X3-F1
#
_cell.length_a   1.000
_cell.length_b   1.000
_cell.length_c   1.000
_cell.angle_alpha   90.00
_cell.angle_beta   90.00
_cell.angle_gamma   90.00
#
_symmetry.space_group_name_H-M   'P 1'
#
loop_
_entity.id
_entity.type
_entity.pdbx_description
1 polymer ?
#
loop_
_entity_poly.entity_id
_entity_poly.type
_entity_poly.pdbx_seq_one_letter_code
_entity_poly.pdbx_strand_id
1 'polypeptide(L)' 'MMLPAENERSMCPADVYRAEGVVAERLGVDIESAAEMLRHEAATREITMVEIAREVLTGDWSHHVLDPWGSC' A
#
# COMPACT_ATOMS: atom_id res chain seq x y z
N MET A 1 -28.02 23.53 -7.95
CA MET A 1 -26.70 23.01 -8.35
C MET A 1 -26.42 21.78 -7.51
N MET A 2 -26.43 20.60 -8.13
CA MET A 2 -26.08 19.32 -7.49
C MET A 2 -24.55 19.17 -7.49
N LEU A 3 -23.96 18.83 -6.35
CA LEU A 3 -22.60 18.29 -6.28
C LEU A 3 -22.69 16.80 -6.64
N PRO A 4 -21.97 16.28 -7.66
CA PRO A 4 -21.67 14.87 -7.66
C PRO A 4 -20.56 14.64 -6.63
N ALA A 5 -20.95 13.98 -5.55
CA ALA A 5 -20.06 13.38 -4.59
C ALA A 5 -19.38 12.17 -5.24
N GLU A 6 -18.28 12.39 -5.95
CA GLU A 6 -17.34 11.32 -6.23
C GLU A 6 -15.98 11.78 -5.76
N ASN A 7 -15.62 11.22 -4.62
CA ASN A 7 -14.32 11.21 -3.99
C ASN A 7 -13.32 10.50 -4.93
N GLU A 8 -13.10 11.04 -6.12
CA GLU A 8 -11.89 10.85 -6.91
C GLU A 8 -10.77 11.55 -6.13
N ARG A 9 -10.41 10.94 -4.99
CA ARG A 9 -9.20 11.25 -4.26
C ARG A 9 -8.10 11.05 -5.30
N SER A 10 -7.67 12.15 -5.93
CA SER A 10 -6.55 12.18 -6.86
C SER A 10 -5.45 11.36 -6.20
N MET A 11 -5.26 10.17 -6.75
CA MET A 11 -4.46 9.09 -6.19
C MET A 11 -3.02 9.56 -6.32
N CYS A 12 -2.59 10.32 -5.32
CA CYS A 12 -1.44 11.18 -5.41
C CYS A 12 -0.20 10.41 -4.93
N PRO A 13 1.01 10.78 -5.36
CA PRO A 13 2.24 10.20 -4.81
C PRO A 13 2.31 10.25 -3.27
N ALA A 14 1.56 11.19 -2.64
CA ALA A 14 1.48 11.27 -1.19
C ALA A 14 0.70 10.11 -0.55
N ASP A 15 -0.26 9.49 -1.24
CA ASP A 15 -0.97 8.31 -0.73
C ASP A 15 -0.04 7.08 -0.70
N VAL A 16 0.86 6.95 -1.68
CA VAL A 16 1.90 5.91 -1.69
C VAL A 16 2.85 6.11 -0.51
N TYR A 17 3.37 7.32 -0.32
CA TYR A 17 4.25 7.61 0.82
C TYR A 17 3.57 7.39 2.18
N ARG A 18 2.28 7.72 2.28
CA ARG A 18 1.50 7.45 3.49
C ARG A 18 1.32 5.95 3.72
N ALA A 19 1.07 5.17 2.67
CA ALA A 19 0.96 3.73 2.76
C ALA A 19 2.28 3.08 3.21
N GLU A 20 3.41 3.53 2.66
CA GLU A 20 4.75 3.10 3.09
C GLU A 20 4.94 3.32 4.60
N GLY A 21 4.56 4.49 5.11
CA GLY A 21 4.63 4.79 6.55
C GLY A 21 3.75 3.87 7.41
N VAL A 22 2.52 3.61 6.96
CA VAL A 22 1.60 2.68 7.65
C VAL A 22 2.17 1.26 7.69
N VAL A 23 2.80 0.81 6.59
CA VAL A 23 3.44 -0.51 6.54
C VAL A 23 4.68 -0.55 7.45
N ALA A 24 5.54 0.46 7.38
CA ALA A 24 6.72 0.57 8.23
C ALA A 24 6.36 0.48 9.72
N GLU A 25 5.34 1.23 10.16
CA GLU A 25 4.85 1.20 11.54
C GLU A 25 4.23 -0.15 11.92
N ARG A 26 3.41 -0.75 11.04
CA ARG A 26 2.73 -2.02 11.32
C ARG A 26 3.69 -3.19 11.44
N LEU A 27 4.78 -3.19 10.67
CA LEU A 27 5.76 -4.27 10.61
C LEU A 27 6.99 -4.03 11.47
N GLY A 28 7.19 -2.81 11.97
CA GLY A 28 8.40 -2.43 12.68
C GLY A 28 9.64 -2.44 11.79
N VAL A 29 9.48 -2.14 10.50
CA VAL A 29 10.57 -2.03 9.52
C VAL A 29 10.82 -0.57 9.17
N ASP A 30 11.97 -0.29 8.56
CA ASP A 30 12.24 1.05 8.04
C ASP A 30 11.39 1.36 6.78
N ILE A 31 11.31 2.65 6.43
CA ILE A 31 10.49 3.13 5.32
C ILE A 31 10.97 2.60 3.95
N GLU A 32 12.26 2.34 3.78
CA GLU A 32 12.84 1.84 2.53
C GLU A 32 12.46 0.37 2.32
N SER A 33 12.58 -0.44 3.38
CA SER A 33 12.10 -1.83 3.42
C SER A 33 10.59 -1.90 3.14
N ALA A 34 9.79 -1.04 3.77
CA ALA A 34 8.35 -0.98 3.51
C ALA A 34 8.04 -0.62 2.04
N ALA A 35 8.76 0.36 1.48
CA ALA A 35 8.59 0.74 0.09
C ALA A 35 8.97 -0.39 -0.88
N GLU A 36 10.03 -1.14 -0.58
CA GLU A 36 10.42 -2.32 -1.39
C GLU A 36 9.36 -3.42 -1.32
N MET A 37 8.79 -3.68 -0.14
CA MET A 37 7.70 -4.65 0.01
C MET A 37 6.47 -4.26 -0.81
N LEU A 38 6.07 -2.99 -0.79
CA LEU A 38 4.95 -2.50 -1.60
C LEU A 38 5.24 -2.60 -3.11
N ARG A 39 6.48 -2.31 -3.53
CA ARG A 39 6.91 -2.48 -4.94
C ARG A 39 6.87 -3.93 -5.38
N HIS A 40 7.40 -4.82 -4.54
CA HIS A 40 7.42 -6.25 -4.82
C HIS A 40 5.99 -6.78 -4.94
N GLU A 41 5.11 -6.43 -4.02
CA GLU A 41 3.71 -6.86 -4.03
C GLU A 41 2.96 -6.31 -5.25
N ALA A 42 3.21 -5.06 -5.63
CA ALA A 42 2.59 -4.44 -6.80
C ALA A 42 3.00 -5.16 -8.09
N ALA A 43 4.29 -5.49 -8.21
CA ALA A 43 4.81 -6.27 -9.32
C ALA A 43 4.26 -7.70 -9.35
N THR A 44 4.24 -8.39 -8.20
CA THR A 44 3.74 -9.77 -8.07
C THR A 44 2.25 -9.88 -8.42
N ARG A 45 1.47 -8.85 -8.12
CA ARG A 45 0.03 -8.80 -8.40
C ARG A 45 -0.32 -8.11 -9.71
N GLU A 46 0.69 -7.65 -10.47
CA GLU A 46 0.53 -6.88 -11.71
C GLU A 46 -0.41 -5.66 -11.56
N ILE A 47 -0.39 -5.01 -10.40
CA ILE A 47 -1.16 -3.79 -10.09
C ILE A 47 -0.24 -2.60 -9.85
N THR A 48 -0.81 -1.40 -9.83
CA THR A 48 -0.03 -0.19 -9.58
C THR A 48 0.29 -0.03 -8.09
N MET A 49 1.42 0.63 -7.80
CA MET A 49 1.77 1.07 -6.43
C MET A 49 0.64 1.82 -5.73
N VAL A 50 -0.16 2.53 -6.51
CA VAL A 50 -1.27 3.34 -6.04
C VAL A 50 -2.45 2.46 -5.61
N GLU A 51 -2.75 1.40 -6.38
CA GLU A 51 -3.78 0.41 -6.00
C GLU A 51 -3.40 -0.32 -4.71
N ILE A 52 -2.14 -0.69 -4.56
CA ILE A 52 -1.62 -1.23 -3.30
C ILE A 52 -1.71 -0.24 -2.16
N ALA A 53 -1.29 1.00 -2.38
CA ALA A 53 -1.36 2.03 -1.35
C ALA A 53 -2.80 2.25 -0.88
N ARG A 54 -3.77 2.17 -1.81
CA ARG A 54 -5.19 2.20 -1.46
C ARG A 54 -5.58 1.05 -0.56
N GLU A 55 -5.22 -0.19 -0.89
CA GLU A 55 -5.51 -1.36 -0.05
C GLU A 55 -4.91 -1.25 1.35
N VAL A 56 -3.67 -0.75 1.46
CA VAL A 56 -2.99 -0.52 2.76
C VAL A 56 -3.77 0.49 3.60
N LEU A 57 -4.20 1.59 2.98
CA LEU A 57 -4.89 2.69 3.64
C LEU A 57 -6.36 2.39 3.94
N THR A 58 -7.02 1.55 3.16
CA THR A 58 -8.39 1.06 3.46
C THR A 58 -8.39 -0.10 4.44
N GLY A 59 -7.24 -0.75 4.66
CA GLY A 59 -7.10 -1.91 5.54
C GLY A 59 -7.42 -3.24 4.87
N ASP A 60 -7.62 -3.25 3.55
CA ASP A 60 -7.85 -4.46 2.74
C ASP A 60 -6.55 -5.22 2.44
N TRP A 61 -5.40 -4.56 2.62
CA TRP A 61 -4.09 -5.20 2.49
C TRP A 61 -3.93 -6.29 3.55
N SER A 62 -4.16 -7.53 3.12
CA SER A 62 -4.21 -8.71 3.97
C SER A 62 -2.81 -9.14 4.41
N HIS A 63 -2.69 -9.53 5.68
CA HIS A 63 -1.47 -10.04 6.33
C HIS A 63 -0.79 -11.24 5.62
N HIS A 64 -1.40 -11.83 4.58
CA HIS A 64 -0.82 -12.92 3.80
C HIS A 64 0.43 -12.53 3.00
N VAL A 65 0.69 -11.23 2.83
CA VAL A 65 1.88 -10.70 2.14
C VAL A 65 3.11 -10.68 3.06
N LEU A 66 2.93 -10.90 4.37
CA LEU A 66 3.97 -10.75 5.39
C LEU A 66 4.69 -12.06 5.74
N ASP A 67 4.73 -12.99 4.82
CA ASP A 67 5.73 -14.06 4.84
C ASP A 67 6.79 -13.82 3.74
N PRO A 68 7.60 -12.73 3.81
CA PRO A 68 8.71 -12.54 2.89
C PRO A 68 9.81 -13.61 3.06
N TRP A 69 9.66 -14.51 4.05
CA TRP A 69 10.61 -15.54 4.45
C TRP A 69 9.90 -16.85 4.79
N GLY A 70 9.00 -17.30 3.90
CA GLY A 70 8.27 -18.55 4.04
C GLY A 70 9.10 -19.60 4.79
N SER A 71 8.61 -20.02 5.95
CA SER A 71 9.24 -21.04 6.80
C SER A 71 9.62 -22.27 5.96
N CYS A 72 10.90 -22.37 5.59
CA CYS A 72 11.58 -23.53 5.03
C CYS A 72 13.08 -23.45 5.37
#